data_AF-A0A6G1I9T2-F1
#
_entry.id   AF-A0A6G1I9T2-F1
#
_cell.length_a   1.000
_cell.length_b   1.000
_cell.length_c   1.000
_cell.angle_alpha   90.00
_cell.angle_beta   90.00
_cell.angle_gamma   90.00
#
_symmetry.space_group_name_H-M   'P 1'
#
loop_
_entity.id
_entity.type
_entity.pdbx_description
1 polymer ?
#
loop_
_entity_poly.entity_id
_entity_poly.type
_entity_poly.pdbx_seq_one_letter_code
_entity_poly.pdbx_strand_id
1 'polypeptide(L)'
;MARINLPPLTRSLLVTLIAFSLINALLQPVRSTALGAITRKGHGSPYLCLVPGKSFKYPWTFVSASFVEQNVFGLLVTGLTLFYGGRYLERAWTSSEFAKFIAFASLVPNVLCFLLYVFFYTVSSSGRAINTTIQGGIPLQAAFLVAFKQLVPEHTVSIMRGVLRMRVKHFPALFLLANTISGVLFGTETAMFLSWIAFLESWVYLRYFKVSPLLTSAATNDGLTIRGDASDTFAFAYFFPEPLHTPITAVSDQVYNLLVALRVCTPFSADDIESGNEQAVARAEGGLPTIMTSRGSGRREEAERRRALALKALDQRLHAASQRGTSPMSSSSAGITRPAPAAREESRDGHIINTNGTTGNNSSDESGA
;
A
#
# COMPACT_ATOMS: atom_id res chain seq x y z
N MET A 1 -19.94 -20.02 14.74
CA MET A 1 -18.51 -19.62 14.80
C MET A 1 -18.18 -18.81 13.56
N ALA A 2 -17.78 -17.54 13.70
CA ALA A 2 -17.38 -16.72 12.55
C ALA A 2 -16.13 -17.33 11.91
N ARG A 3 -16.20 -17.80 10.66
CA ARG A 3 -15.02 -18.27 9.92
C ARG A 3 -14.16 -17.05 9.61
N ILE A 4 -13.07 -16.88 10.34
CA ILE A 4 -12.09 -15.82 10.04
C ILE A 4 -11.36 -16.24 8.76
N ASN A 5 -11.82 -15.75 7.62
CA ASN A 5 -11.17 -15.96 6.32
C ASN A 5 -9.87 -15.14 6.24
N LEU A 6 -8.80 -15.68 6.86
CA LEU A 6 -7.44 -15.19 6.71
C LEU A 6 -6.81 -15.78 5.45
N PRO A 7 -6.10 -14.97 4.66
CA PRO A 7 -5.22 -15.46 3.61
C PRO A 7 -4.19 -16.48 4.16
N PRO A 8 -3.76 -17.44 3.34
CA PRO A 8 -2.96 -18.57 3.79
C PRO A 8 -1.59 -18.17 4.35
N LEU A 9 -0.91 -17.19 3.75
CA LEU A 9 0.44 -16.79 4.18
C LEU A 9 0.37 -15.99 5.49
N THR A 10 -0.59 -15.09 5.63
CA THR A 10 -0.84 -14.35 6.87
C THR A 10 -1.11 -15.32 8.03
N ARG A 11 -1.88 -16.38 7.78
CA ARG A 11 -2.13 -17.43 8.78
C ARG A 11 -0.83 -18.14 9.17
N SER A 12 0.03 -18.53 8.22
CA SER A 12 1.29 -19.20 8.55
C SER A 12 2.24 -18.28 9.31
N LEU A 13 2.32 -16.99 8.97
CA LEU A 13 3.14 -16.01 9.70
C LEU A 13 2.68 -15.83 11.14
N LEU A 14 1.36 -15.76 11.39
CA LEU A 14 0.82 -15.67 12.76
C LEU A 14 1.13 -16.91 13.59
N VAL A 15 0.97 -18.10 13.00
CA VAL A 15 1.34 -19.36 13.66
C VAL A 15 2.83 -19.39 13.97
N THR A 16 3.67 -18.95 13.02
CA THR A 16 5.13 -18.88 13.18
C THR A 16 5.52 -17.93 14.31
N LEU A 17 4.94 -16.73 14.37
CA LEU A 17 5.17 -15.76 15.44
C LEU A 17 4.85 -16.35 16.82
N ILE A 18 3.69 -16.98 16.96
CA ILE A 18 3.27 -17.60 18.23
C ILE A 18 4.19 -18.76 18.59
N ALA A 19 4.45 -19.66 17.64
CA ALA A 19 5.29 -20.83 17.85
C ALA A 19 6.72 -20.45 18.26
N PHE A 20 7.36 -19.53 17.54
CA PHE A 20 8.74 -19.11 17.83
C PHE A 20 8.84 -18.33 19.14
N SER A 21 7.86 -17.46 19.44
CA SER A 21 7.81 -16.75 20.72
C SER A 21 7.60 -17.72 21.90
N LEU A 22 6.74 -18.74 21.73
CA LEU A 22 6.50 -19.77 22.74
C LEU A 22 7.73 -20.67 22.94
N ILE A 23 8.38 -21.12 21.87
CA ILE A 23 9.63 -21.89 21.95
C ILE A 23 10.71 -21.06 22.64
N ASN A 24 10.88 -19.80 22.27
CA ASN A 24 11.83 -18.90 22.94
C ASN A 24 11.51 -18.72 24.43
N ALA A 25 10.21 -18.65 24.78
CA ALA A 25 9.78 -18.55 26.17
C ALA A 25 10.07 -19.82 26.99
N LEU A 26 9.93 -21.02 26.39
CA LEU A 26 10.22 -22.33 26.99
C LEU A 26 11.72 -22.60 27.16
N LEU A 27 12.54 -22.16 26.19
CA LEU A 27 14.00 -22.34 26.22
C LEU A 27 14.69 -21.48 27.28
N GLN A 28 13.99 -20.50 27.87
CA GLN A 28 14.52 -19.63 28.91
C GLN A 28 13.93 -20.02 30.27
N PRO A 29 14.76 -20.30 31.30
CA PRO A 29 14.26 -20.58 32.63
C PRO A 29 13.46 -19.37 33.15
N VAL A 30 12.23 -19.63 33.60
CA VAL A 30 11.31 -18.62 34.13
C VAL A 30 11.96 -18.00 35.37
N ARG A 31 12.40 -16.74 35.27
CA ARG A 31 12.71 -15.96 36.47
C ARG A 31 11.37 -15.62 37.14
N SER A 32 11.12 -16.23 38.29
CA SER A 32 9.85 -16.23 39.03
C SER A 32 9.50 -14.85 39.59
N THR A 33 9.05 -13.94 38.75
CA THR A 33 8.46 -12.66 39.20
C THR A 33 7.06 -12.53 38.58
N ALA A 34 6.08 -12.10 39.38
CA ALA A 34 4.67 -12.03 38.98
C ALA A 34 4.41 -11.21 37.70
N LEU A 35 5.30 -10.25 37.39
CA LEU A 35 5.25 -9.42 36.17
C LEU A 35 6.20 -9.89 35.06
N GLY A 36 6.94 -10.98 35.25
CA GLY A 36 8.04 -11.40 34.38
C GLY A 36 7.63 -11.77 32.95
N ALA A 37 6.35 -12.07 32.70
CA ALA A 37 5.81 -12.27 31.35
C ALA A 37 5.55 -10.95 30.60
N ILE A 38 5.34 -9.86 31.33
CA ILE A 38 5.03 -8.53 30.79
C ILE A 38 6.31 -7.71 30.60
N THR A 39 7.28 -7.83 31.52
CA THR A 39 8.51 -7.01 31.53
C THR A 39 9.78 -7.77 31.13
N ARG A 40 9.65 -8.94 30.49
CA ARG A 40 10.80 -9.78 30.11
C ARG A 40 11.80 -8.99 29.25
N LYS A 41 12.95 -8.66 29.84
CA LYS A 41 14.18 -8.27 29.15
C LYS A 41 15.18 -9.41 29.32
N GLY A 42 15.08 -10.42 28.46
CA GLY A 42 15.93 -11.61 28.52
C GLY A 42 16.97 -11.60 27.41
N HIS A 43 18.11 -12.26 27.62
CA HIS A 43 18.98 -12.65 26.51
C HIS A 43 18.21 -13.71 25.70
N GLY A 44 17.72 -13.33 24.52
CA GLY A 44 16.97 -14.22 23.62
C GLY A 44 17.70 -15.54 23.41
N SER A 45 16.96 -16.63 23.14
CA SER A 45 17.61 -17.88 22.79
C SER A 45 18.46 -17.68 21.53
N PRO A 46 19.78 -17.98 21.54
CA PRO A 46 20.67 -17.73 20.40
C PRO A 46 20.34 -18.61 19.18
N TYR A 47 19.44 -19.58 19.33
CA TYR A 47 18.94 -20.42 18.25
C TYR A 47 17.79 -19.78 17.47
N LEU A 48 17.14 -18.75 18.04
CA LEU A 48 15.95 -18.09 17.46
C LEU A 48 16.13 -16.59 17.30
N CYS A 49 16.83 -15.96 18.24
CA CYS A 49 17.17 -14.54 18.23
C CYS A 49 18.56 -14.34 17.67
N LEU A 50 18.77 -13.18 17.03
CA LEU A 50 20.05 -12.82 16.44
C LEU A 50 20.94 -12.21 17.53
N VAL A 51 22.13 -12.76 17.74
CA VAL A 51 23.15 -12.28 18.67
C VAL A 51 24.47 -12.20 17.92
N PRO A 52 25.05 -11.00 17.73
CA PRO A 52 26.22 -10.83 16.86
C PRO A 52 27.37 -11.81 17.13
N GLY A 53 27.68 -12.09 18.40
CA GLY A 53 28.76 -13.02 18.78
C GLY A 53 28.48 -14.51 18.58
N LYS A 54 27.23 -14.91 18.29
CA LYS A 54 26.82 -16.34 18.22
C LYS A 54 26.13 -16.71 16.91
N SER A 55 25.52 -15.73 16.23
CA SER A 55 24.65 -15.96 15.07
C SER A 55 25.35 -16.46 13.82
N PHE A 56 26.67 -16.33 13.71
CA PHE A 56 27.42 -16.94 12.60
C PHE A 56 27.20 -18.46 12.51
N LYS A 57 26.95 -19.13 13.64
CA LYS A 57 26.65 -20.58 13.67
C LYS A 57 25.20 -20.92 13.29
N TYR A 58 24.29 -19.94 13.33
CA TYR A 58 22.85 -20.14 13.19
C TYR A 58 22.27 -19.14 12.16
N PRO A 59 22.52 -19.33 10.85
CA PRO A 59 22.16 -18.36 9.82
C PRO A 59 20.64 -18.14 9.67
N TRP A 60 19.81 -19.10 10.08
CA TRP A 60 18.35 -18.90 10.09
C TRP A 60 17.89 -17.81 11.06
N THR A 61 18.71 -17.45 12.06
CA THR A 61 18.38 -16.40 13.05
C THR A 61 18.19 -15.02 12.41
N PHE A 62 18.79 -14.77 11.25
CA PHE A 62 18.57 -13.54 10.49
C PHE A 62 17.14 -13.38 9.98
N VAL A 63 16.37 -14.47 9.86
CA VAL A 63 14.95 -14.41 9.48
C VAL A 63 14.08 -14.65 10.71
N SER A 64 14.38 -15.67 11.52
CA SER A 64 13.52 -16.03 12.66
C SER A 64 13.44 -14.93 13.73
N ALA A 65 14.46 -14.09 13.88
CA ALA A 65 14.50 -13.03 14.89
C ALA A 65 13.34 -12.02 14.75
N SER A 66 12.83 -11.79 13.53
CA SER A 66 11.69 -10.90 13.30
C SER A 66 10.34 -11.48 13.75
N PHE A 67 10.29 -12.78 14.03
CA PHE A 67 9.11 -13.52 14.47
C PHE A 67 9.20 -14.00 15.91
N VAL A 68 10.15 -13.46 16.68
CA VAL A 68 10.32 -13.80 18.10
C VAL A 68 10.07 -12.55 18.93
N GLU A 69 9.09 -12.65 19.83
CA GLU A 69 8.79 -11.62 20.81
C GLU A 69 9.10 -12.11 22.23
N GLN A 70 9.67 -11.22 23.04
CA GLN A 70 10.06 -11.54 24.42
C GLN A 70 8.97 -11.27 25.43
N ASN A 71 8.10 -10.31 25.15
CA ASN A 71 7.05 -9.88 26.05
C ASN A 71 5.69 -10.00 25.37
N VAL A 72 4.65 -10.22 26.18
CA VAL A 72 3.28 -10.40 25.68
C VAL A 72 2.81 -9.15 24.93
N PHE A 73 3.23 -7.95 25.35
CA PHE A 73 2.85 -6.72 24.69
C PHE A 73 3.36 -6.64 23.24
N GLY A 74 4.64 -6.92 23.01
CA GLY A 74 5.26 -7.00 21.70
C GLY A 74 4.66 -8.12 20.86
N LEU A 75 4.38 -9.29 21.46
CA LEU A 75 3.65 -10.36 20.79
C LEU A 75 2.26 -9.92 20.33
N LEU A 76 1.52 -9.17 21.15
CA LEU A 76 0.22 -8.62 20.78
C LEU A 76 0.36 -7.57 19.66
N VAL A 77 1.27 -6.59 19.80
CA VAL A 77 1.45 -5.53 18.79
C VAL A 77 1.88 -6.12 17.44
N THR A 78 2.86 -7.01 17.43
CA THR A 78 3.33 -7.70 16.22
C THR A 78 2.25 -8.64 15.67
N GLY A 79 1.50 -9.33 16.55
CA GLY A 79 0.36 -10.16 16.17
C GLY A 79 -0.76 -9.36 15.51
N LEU A 80 -1.15 -8.20 16.06
CA LEU A 80 -2.12 -7.29 15.45
C LEU A 80 -1.61 -6.75 14.12
N THR A 81 -0.32 -6.40 14.04
CA THR A 81 0.32 -5.93 12.81
C THR A 81 0.23 -6.98 11.70
N LEU A 82 0.58 -8.23 11.99
CA LEU A 82 0.44 -9.33 11.04
C LEU A 82 -1.02 -9.65 10.72
N PHE A 83 -1.90 -9.64 11.71
CA PHE A 83 -3.31 -9.97 11.50
C PHE A 83 -4.04 -8.96 10.62
N TYR A 84 -3.92 -7.66 10.93
CA TYR A 84 -4.60 -6.62 10.16
C TYR A 84 -3.81 -6.24 8.91
N GLY A 85 -2.50 -6.02 9.05
CA GLY A 85 -1.64 -5.62 7.94
C GLY A 85 -1.29 -6.74 6.99
N GLY A 86 -0.96 -7.93 7.48
CA GLY A 86 -0.69 -9.08 6.61
C GLY A 86 -1.93 -9.44 5.79
N ARG A 87 -3.10 -9.49 6.45
CA ARG A 87 -4.38 -9.73 5.77
C ARG A 87 -4.67 -8.71 4.68
N TYR A 88 -4.35 -7.45 4.93
CA TYR A 88 -4.57 -6.39 3.95
C TYR A 88 -3.58 -6.48 2.80
N LEU A 89 -2.28 -6.57 3.09
CA LEU A 89 -1.21 -6.61 2.11
C LEU A 89 -1.26 -7.87 1.24
N GLU A 90 -1.56 -9.04 1.79
CA GLU A 90 -1.73 -10.28 1.02
C GLU A 90 -2.97 -10.27 0.12
N ARG A 91 -3.94 -9.37 0.37
CA ARG A 91 -5.10 -9.18 -0.51
C ARG A 91 -4.85 -8.09 -1.54
N ALA A 92 -4.11 -7.05 -1.17
CA ALA A 92 -3.71 -5.98 -2.08
C ALA A 92 -2.66 -6.46 -3.09
N TRP A 93 -1.80 -7.40 -2.69
CA TRP A 93 -0.74 -7.98 -3.49
C TRP A 93 -0.98 -9.48 -3.70
N THR A 94 -0.29 -10.07 -4.68
CA THR A 94 -0.27 -11.53 -4.80
C THR A 94 0.51 -12.14 -3.62
N SER A 95 0.09 -13.32 -3.13
CA SER A 95 0.78 -14.00 -2.01
C SER A 95 2.29 -14.20 -2.26
N SER A 96 2.72 -14.36 -3.52
CA SER A 96 4.14 -14.44 -3.90
C SER A 96 4.90 -13.14 -3.64
N GLU A 97 4.35 -11.99 -4.06
CA GLU A 97 4.97 -10.68 -3.85
C GLU A 97 4.93 -10.28 -2.37
N PHE A 98 3.86 -10.64 -1.65
CA PHE A 98 3.81 -10.47 -0.21
C PHE A 98 4.85 -11.35 0.51
N ALA A 99 5.05 -12.60 0.08
CA ALA A 99 6.10 -13.48 0.63
C ALA A 99 7.50 -12.88 0.44
N LYS A 100 7.81 -12.39 -0.77
CA LYS A 100 9.08 -11.72 -1.06
C LYS A 100 9.27 -10.52 -0.15
N PHE A 101 8.25 -9.66 -0.03
CA PHE A 101 8.31 -8.50 0.84
C PHE A 101 8.60 -8.88 2.30
N ILE A 102 7.92 -9.88 2.85
CA ILE A 102 8.16 -10.37 4.22
C ILE A 102 9.58 -10.93 4.38
N ALA A 103 10.09 -11.64 3.37
CA ALA A 103 11.45 -12.16 3.38
C ALA A 103 12.49 -11.02 3.42
N PHE A 104 12.33 -9.98 2.59
CA PHE A 104 13.22 -8.83 2.59
C PHE A 104 13.11 -8.00 3.89
N ALA A 105 11.89 -7.69 4.32
CA ALA A 105 11.60 -6.92 5.53
C ALA A 105 12.06 -7.62 6.83
N SER A 106 12.26 -8.94 6.82
CA SER A 106 12.86 -9.67 7.94
C SER A 106 14.37 -9.81 7.78
N LEU A 107 14.86 -10.20 6.61
CA LEU A 107 16.27 -10.51 6.40
C LEU A 107 17.17 -9.26 6.40
N VAL A 108 16.85 -8.28 5.56
CA VAL A 108 17.76 -7.16 5.28
C VAL A 108 17.94 -6.27 6.52
N PRO A 109 16.88 -5.87 7.26
CA PRO A 109 17.07 -5.08 8.46
C PRO A 109 17.87 -5.80 9.55
N ASN A 110 17.67 -7.12 9.70
CA ASN A 110 18.42 -7.93 10.65
C ASN A 110 19.90 -8.05 10.28
N VAL A 111 20.20 -8.26 9.00
CA VAL A 111 21.60 -8.30 8.50
C VAL A 111 22.29 -6.96 8.70
N LEU A 112 21.66 -5.85 8.29
CA LEU A 112 22.24 -4.52 8.43
C LEU A 112 22.41 -4.13 9.91
N CYS A 113 21.45 -4.47 10.77
CA CYS A 113 21.56 -4.24 12.21
C CYS A 113 22.68 -5.10 12.84
N PHE A 114 22.84 -6.35 12.41
CA PHE A 114 23.97 -7.19 12.82
C PHE A 114 25.31 -6.54 12.42
N LEU A 115 25.45 -6.09 11.17
CA LEU A 115 26.67 -5.43 10.70
C LEU A 115 26.95 -4.14 11.48
N LEU A 116 25.91 -3.36 11.80
CA LEU A 116 26.03 -2.16 12.63
C LEU A 116 26.57 -2.50 14.03
N TYR A 117 26.05 -3.53 14.69
CA TYR A 117 26.53 -3.94 16.01
C TYR A 117 27.93 -4.56 15.99
N VAL A 118 28.29 -5.28 14.93
CA VAL A 118 29.67 -5.74 14.70
C VAL A 118 30.59 -4.53 14.52
N PHE A 119 30.20 -3.53 13.73
CA PHE A 119 30.96 -2.29 13.57
C PHE A 119 31.15 -1.56 14.91
N PHE A 120 30.08 -1.37 15.69
CA PHE A 120 30.19 -0.78 17.03
C PHE A 120 31.09 -1.58 17.97
N TYR A 121 31.07 -2.91 17.87
CA TYR A 121 32.02 -3.75 18.61
C TYR A 121 33.47 -3.49 18.17
N THR A 122 33.75 -3.42 16.86
CA THR A 122 35.11 -3.17 16.36
C THR A 122 35.66 -1.81 16.78
N VAL A 123 34.80 -0.78 16.84
CA VAL A 123 35.22 0.58 17.20
C VAL A 123 35.31 0.75 18.72
N SER A 124 34.31 0.27 19.47
CA SER A 124 34.21 0.51 20.91
C SER A 124 34.89 -0.58 21.76
N SER A 125 35.22 -1.75 21.19
CA SER A 125 35.62 -2.97 21.92
C SER A 125 34.67 -3.37 23.06
N SER A 126 33.42 -2.89 23.02
CA SER A 126 32.46 -3.10 24.10
C SER A 126 31.81 -4.47 23.99
N GLY A 127 31.99 -5.31 25.01
CA GLY A 127 31.31 -6.60 25.12
C GLY A 127 29.79 -6.50 25.07
N ARG A 128 29.21 -5.32 25.32
CA ARG A 128 27.76 -5.08 25.17
C ARG A 128 27.32 -5.20 23.72
N ALA A 129 28.02 -4.57 22.78
CA ALA A 129 27.63 -4.53 21.37
C ALA A 129 27.55 -5.93 20.72
N ILE A 130 28.51 -6.81 21.03
CA ILE A 130 28.55 -8.16 20.46
C ILE A 130 27.55 -9.14 21.10
N ASN A 131 27.10 -8.86 22.32
CA ASN A 131 26.15 -9.70 23.07
C ASN A 131 24.71 -9.17 23.04
N THR A 132 24.47 -7.99 22.45
CA THR A 132 23.11 -7.46 22.28
C THR A 132 22.25 -8.42 21.47
N THR A 133 21.06 -8.72 21.97
CA THR A 133 20.08 -9.54 21.25
C THR A 133 19.25 -8.65 20.31
N ILE A 134 19.22 -9.00 19.03
CA ILE A 134 18.42 -8.40 17.97
C ILE A 134 17.24 -9.33 17.72
N GLN A 135 16.02 -8.85 17.99
CA GLN A 135 14.77 -9.60 17.84
C GLN A 135 13.56 -8.67 17.90
N GLY A 136 12.39 -9.20 17.52
CA GLY A 136 11.10 -8.51 17.58
C GLY A 136 10.56 -8.12 16.22
N GLY A 137 9.27 -7.82 16.18
CA GLY A 137 8.53 -7.48 14.96
C GLY A 137 8.65 -6.03 14.50
N ILE A 138 9.51 -5.22 15.12
CA ILE A 138 9.74 -3.80 14.76
C ILE A 138 10.05 -3.62 13.27
N PRO A 139 10.90 -4.45 12.61
CA PRO A 139 11.13 -4.35 11.17
C PRO A 139 9.85 -4.52 10.35
N LEU A 140 9.03 -5.51 10.71
CA LEU A 140 7.77 -5.80 10.03
C LEU A 140 6.75 -4.66 10.24
N GLN A 141 6.72 -4.07 11.44
CA GLN A 141 5.87 -2.91 11.74
C GLN A 141 6.25 -1.70 10.88
N ALA A 142 7.53 -1.35 10.81
CA ALA A 142 8.03 -0.26 9.96
C ALA A 142 7.68 -0.51 8.49
N ALA A 143 7.99 -1.72 8.00
CA ALA A 143 7.73 -2.14 6.62
C ALA A 143 6.25 -2.02 6.24
N PHE A 144 5.35 -2.46 7.13
CA PHE A 144 3.92 -2.41 6.89
C PHE A 144 3.39 -0.98 6.85
N LEU A 145 3.91 -0.09 7.71
CA LEU A 145 3.53 1.31 7.68
C LEU A 145 3.93 1.99 6.36
N VAL A 146 5.12 1.68 5.84
CA VAL A 146 5.55 2.16 4.52
C VAL A 146 4.63 1.63 3.43
N ALA A 147 4.33 0.33 3.44
CA ALA A 147 3.41 -0.29 2.48
C ALA A 147 1.99 0.30 2.54
N PHE A 148 1.50 0.62 3.74
CA PHE A 148 0.21 1.28 3.90
C PHE A 148 0.20 2.72 3.41
N LYS A 149 1.27 3.49 3.61
CA LYS A 149 1.41 4.81 2.99
C LYS A 149 1.36 4.69 1.46
N GLN A 150 1.98 3.67 0.88
CA GLN A 150 1.95 3.46 -0.57
C GLN A 150 0.54 3.14 -1.08
N LEU A 151 -0.18 2.27 -0.38
CA LEU A 151 -1.45 1.75 -0.87
C LEU A 151 -2.63 2.66 -0.56
N VAL A 152 -2.71 3.23 0.65
CA VAL A 152 -3.86 4.05 1.07
C VAL A 152 -3.40 5.25 1.91
N PRO A 153 -2.65 6.19 1.32
CA PRO A 153 -2.12 7.35 2.05
C PRO A 153 -3.22 8.23 2.65
N GLU A 154 -4.37 8.30 1.98
CA GLU A 154 -5.47 9.22 2.29
C GLU A 154 -6.52 8.65 3.26
N HIS A 155 -6.42 7.37 3.64
CA HIS A 155 -7.34 6.81 4.63
C HIS A 155 -7.11 7.46 5.99
N THR A 156 -8.18 7.99 6.58
CA THR A 156 -8.17 8.55 7.93
C THR A 156 -8.56 7.47 8.92
N VAL A 157 -7.70 7.24 9.92
CA VAL A 157 -8.06 6.41 11.07
C VAL A 157 -8.49 7.36 12.18
N SER A 158 -9.70 7.16 12.70
CA SER A 158 -10.17 7.82 13.91
C SER A 158 -9.64 7.09 15.12
N ILE A 159 -8.68 7.71 15.81
CA ILE A 159 -8.10 7.23 17.05
C ILE A 159 -8.94 7.81 18.21
N MET A 160 -9.11 7.04 19.29
CA MET A 160 -9.85 7.43 20.52
C MET A 160 -11.28 7.94 20.29
N ARG A 161 -12.23 7.04 19.94
CA ARG A 161 -13.67 7.37 19.79
C ARG A 161 -13.94 8.60 18.88
N GLY A 162 -13.07 8.88 17.90
CA GLY A 162 -13.26 9.98 16.95
C GLY A 162 -12.56 11.30 17.30
N VAL A 163 -11.86 11.39 18.43
CA VAL A 163 -11.24 12.66 18.88
C VAL A 163 -10.03 13.03 18.02
N LEU A 164 -9.24 12.06 17.56
CA LEU A 164 -8.06 12.33 16.73
C LEU A 164 -8.18 11.62 15.38
N ARG A 165 -8.40 12.38 14.31
CA ARG A 165 -8.39 11.86 12.93
C ARG A 165 -7.02 12.10 12.32
N MET A 166 -6.29 11.03 12.03
CA MET A 166 -4.98 11.12 11.38
C MET A 166 -4.96 10.26 10.11
N ARG A 167 -4.35 10.80 9.05
CA ARG A 167 -4.12 10.07 7.80
C ARG A 167 -2.96 9.10 7.97
N VAL A 168 -3.07 7.94 7.33
CA VAL A 168 -2.06 6.86 7.36
C VAL A 168 -0.67 7.36 6.92
N LYS A 169 -0.59 8.35 6.03
CA LYS A 169 0.69 8.92 5.57
C LYS A 169 1.60 9.47 6.69
N HIS A 170 1.05 9.81 7.86
CA HIS A 170 1.85 10.29 9.00
C HIS A 170 2.36 9.17 9.92
N PHE A 171 1.81 7.96 9.83
CA PHE A 171 2.17 6.87 10.72
C PHE A 171 3.63 6.42 10.62
N PRO A 172 4.26 6.32 9.43
CA PRO A 172 5.68 5.99 9.33
C PRO A 172 6.57 6.96 10.12
N ALA A 173 6.38 8.27 9.95
CA ALA A 173 7.18 9.28 10.65
C ALA A 173 6.96 9.24 12.17
N LEU A 174 5.71 9.09 12.62
CA LEU A 174 5.41 8.96 14.05
C LEU A 174 6.02 7.70 14.66
N PHE A 175 6.00 6.58 13.92
CA PHE A 175 6.62 5.34 14.37
C PHE A 175 8.14 5.47 14.50
N LEU A 176 8.80 6.13 13.54
CA LEU A 176 10.22 6.44 13.62
C LEU A 176 10.54 7.36 14.79
N LEU A 177 9.75 8.42 14.97
CA LEU A 177 9.93 9.35 16.08
C LEU A 177 9.77 8.65 17.43
N ALA A 178 8.74 7.83 17.59
CA ALA A 178 8.49 7.06 18.81
C ALA A 178 9.64 6.09 19.13
N ASN A 179 10.14 5.34 18.14
CA ASN A 179 11.27 4.44 18.34
C ASN A 179 12.58 5.18 18.58
N THR A 180 12.78 6.36 17.99
CA THR A 180 13.95 7.21 18.23
C THR A 180 13.95 7.75 19.66
N ILE A 181 12.83 8.33 20.10
CA ILE A 181 12.67 8.80 21.47
C ILE A 181 12.83 7.63 22.45
N SER A 182 12.25 6.47 22.16
CA SER A 182 12.38 5.28 23.00
C SER A 182 13.82 4.76 23.04
N GLY A 183 14.55 4.83 21.92
CA GLY A 183 15.96 4.46 21.83
C GLY A 183 16.81 5.32 22.74
N VAL A 184 16.64 6.65 22.66
CA VAL A 184 17.41 7.63 23.41
C VAL A 184 17.03 7.66 24.89
N LEU A 185 15.74 7.63 25.24
CA LEU A 185 15.27 7.80 26.62
C LEU A 185 15.25 6.50 27.43
N PHE A 186 14.91 5.36 26.81
CA PHE A 186 14.71 4.08 27.51
C PHE A 186 15.78 3.03 27.17
N GLY A 187 16.80 3.40 26.38
CA GLY A 187 17.89 2.49 25.98
C GLY A 187 17.43 1.36 25.06
N THR A 188 16.37 1.58 24.27
CA THR A 188 15.88 0.61 23.27
C THR A 188 16.55 0.80 21.90
N GLU A 189 17.87 0.94 21.92
CA GLU A 189 18.72 1.29 20.78
C GLU A 189 18.49 0.36 19.58
N THR A 190 18.36 -0.94 19.83
CA THR A 190 18.07 -1.95 18.78
C THR A 190 16.76 -1.67 18.05
N ALA A 191 15.70 -1.29 18.77
CA ALA A 191 14.40 -1.00 18.16
C ALA A 191 14.48 0.27 17.29
N MET A 192 15.21 1.29 17.76
CA MET A 192 15.51 2.49 16.98
C MET A 192 16.22 2.13 15.67
N PHE A 193 17.35 1.41 15.72
CA PHE A 193 18.09 1.04 14.51
C PHE A 193 17.26 0.17 13.55
N LEU A 194 16.57 -0.85 14.07
CA LEU A 194 15.70 -1.70 13.25
C LEU A 194 14.58 -0.90 12.58
N SER A 195 13.97 0.05 13.29
CA SER A 195 12.87 0.87 12.74
C SER A 195 13.35 1.74 11.57
N TRP A 196 14.50 2.40 11.69
CA TRP A 196 15.07 3.25 10.64
C TRP A 196 15.55 2.43 9.45
N ILE A 197 16.27 1.33 9.71
CA ILE A 197 16.78 0.46 8.65
C ILE A 197 15.62 -0.17 7.88
N ALA A 198 14.61 -0.72 8.56
CA ALA A 198 13.46 -1.33 7.91
C ALA A 198 12.59 -0.31 7.17
N PHE A 199 12.45 0.91 7.69
CA PHE A 199 11.78 1.99 6.98
C PHE A 199 12.47 2.31 5.65
N LEU A 200 13.79 2.51 5.68
CA LEU A 200 14.58 2.81 4.49
C LEU A 200 14.56 1.65 3.49
N GLU A 201 14.80 0.43 3.98
CA GLU A 201 14.78 -0.79 3.18
C GLU A 201 13.43 -0.98 2.49
N SER A 202 12.33 -0.87 3.23
CA SER A 202 11.00 -1.10 2.68
C SER A 202 10.59 0.01 1.72
N TRP A 203 10.99 1.26 1.96
CA TRP A 203 10.81 2.34 1.00
C TRP A 203 11.57 2.05 -0.30
N VAL A 204 12.86 1.68 -0.22
CA VAL A 204 13.67 1.32 -1.40
C VAL A 204 13.06 0.13 -2.14
N TYR A 205 12.67 -0.93 -1.42
CA TYR A 205 12.07 -2.12 -2.00
C TYR A 205 10.78 -1.78 -2.77
N LEU A 206 9.87 -1.03 -2.15
CA LEU A 206 8.58 -0.68 -2.76
C LEU A 206 8.71 0.36 -3.87
N ARG A 207 9.67 1.28 -3.76
CA ARG A 207 9.95 2.31 -4.76
C ARG A 207 10.58 1.71 -6.01
N TYR A 208 11.53 0.78 -5.90
CA TYR A 208 12.36 0.36 -7.04
C TYR A 208 12.33 -1.14 -7.41
N PHE A 209 11.91 -2.02 -6.50
CA PHE A 209 12.10 -3.48 -6.69
C PHE A 209 10.80 -4.27 -6.77
N LYS A 210 9.75 -3.86 -6.06
CA LYS A 210 8.48 -4.60 -6.03
C LYS A 210 7.86 -4.66 -7.42
N VAL A 211 7.56 -5.86 -7.89
CA VAL A 211 6.89 -6.05 -9.18
C VAL A 211 5.38 -6.14 -8.97
N SER A 212 4.61 -5.38 -9.74
CA SER A 212 3.15 -5.38 -9.71
C SER A 212 2.59 -5.63 -11.10
N PRO A 213 1.56 -6.49 -11.26
CA PRO A 213 0.95 -6.69 -12.57
C PRO A 213 0.17 -5.45 -13.00
N LEU A 214 0.39 -4.96 -14.23
CA LEU A 214 -0.37 -3.84 -14.80
C LEU A 214 -1.82 -4.29 -15.06
N LEU A 215 -2.80 -3.56 -14.53
CA LEU A 215 -4.23 -3.89 -14.68
C LEU A 215 -4.80 -3.60 -16.09
N THR A 216 -4.04 -2.98 -16.98
CA THR A 216 -4.53 -2.40 -18.24
C THR A 216 -4.36 -3.30 -19.47
N SER A 217 -3.55 -4.36 -19.43
CA SER A 217 -3.26 -5.18 -20.62
C SER A 217 -3.80 -6.60 -20.49
N ALA A 218 -5.11 -6.77 -20.70
CA ALA A 218 -5.71 -8.08 -21.00
C ALA A 218 -5.93 -8.29 -22.52
N ALA A 219 -5.52 -7.33 -23.35
CA ALA A 219 -5.69 -7.37 -24.80
C ALA A 219 -4.45 -7.86 -25.56
N THR A 220 -3.28 -7.85 -24.93
CA THR A 220 -2.02 -8.38 -25.49
C THR A 220 -1.49 -9.42 -24.51
N ASN A 221 -1.15 -10.62 -25.00
CA ASN A 221 -0.54 -11.72 -24.24
C ASN A 221 0.86 -11.39 -23.68
N ASP A 222 1.22 -10.11 -23.60
CA ASP A 222 2.45 -9.63 -23.03
C ASP A 222 2.13 -9.06 -21.65
N GLY A 223 2.38 -9.87 -20.62
CA GLY A 223 2.11 -9.54 -19.23
C GLY A 223 3.01 -8.41 -18.75
N LEU A 224 2.70 -7.18 -19.14
CA LEU A 224 3.45 -5.99 -18.75
C LEU A 224 3.42 -5.87 -17.22
N THR A 225 4.60 -5.97 -16.63
CA THR A 225 4.80 -5.81 -15.19
C THR A 225 5.32 -4.42 -14.91
N ILE A 226 4.72 -3.73 -13.95
CA ILE A 226 5.25 -2.47 -13.43
C ILE A 226 6.25 -2.82 -12.33
N ARG A 227 7.43 -2.23 -12.42
CA ARG A 227 8.46 -2.35 -11.39
C ARG A 227 8.47 -1.10 -10.51
N GLY A 228 8.35 -1.31 -9.21
CA GLY A 228 8.39 -0.25 -8.22
C GLY A 228 7.13 0.63 -8.21
N ASP A 229 7.31 1.83 -7.69
CA ASP A 229 6.31 2.89 -7.68
C ASP A 229 7.06 4.20 -7.89
N ALA A 230 6.88 4.82 -9.05
CA ALA A 230 7.57 6.04 -9.44
C ALA A 230 6.81 7.33 -9.03
N SER A 231 5.63 7.21 -8.41
CA SER A 231 4.78 8.36 -8.08
C SER A 231 5.43 9.38 -7.14
N ASP A 232 5.26 10.68 -7.40
CA ASP A 232 5.87 11.73 -6.57
C ASP A 232 5.37 11.66 -5.12
N THR A 233 4.10 11.27 -4.93
CA THR A 233 3.50 11.08 -3.60
C THR A 233 4.21 10.03 -2.72
N PHE A 234 4.96 9.11 -3.34
CA PHE A 234 5.77 8.09 -2.66
C PHE A 234 7.27 8.43 -2.59
N ALA A 235 7.68 9.63 -2.99
CA ALA A 235 9.04 10.09 -2.78
C ALA A 235 9.39 10.20 -1.28
N PHE A 236 10.69 10.12 -0.97
CA PHE A 236 11.21 10.01 0.40
C PHE A 236 10.80 11.21 1.28
N ALA A 237 10.87 12.43 0.75
CA ALA A 237 10.52 13.65 1.46
C ALA A 237 9.07 13.64 1.99
N TYR A 238 8.13 13.09 1.23
CA TYR A 238 6.70 13.05 1.60
C TYR A 238 6.35 12.07 2.73
N PHE A 239 7.33 11.38 3.32
CA PHE A 239 7.15 10.66 4.58
C PHE A 239 7.20 11.59 5.79
N PHE A 240 7.79 12.77 5.66
CA PHE A 240 8.02 13.72 6.75
C PHE A 240 7.08 14.93 6.64
N PRO A 241 6.97 15.76 7.69
CA PRO A 241 6.22 17.03 7.63
C PRO A 241 6.80 18.00 6.60
N GLU A 242 5.94 18.86 6.06
CA GLU A 242 6.23 19.83 5.00
C GLU A 242 7.48 20.71 5.23
N PRO A 243 7.76 21.24 6.45
CA PRO A 243 8.96 22.03 6.68
C PRO A 243 10.27 21.27 6.41
N LEU A 244 10.24 19.93 6.47
CA LEU A 244 11.40 19.09 6.23
C LEU A 244 11.52 18.61 4.79
N HIS A 245 10.55 18.89 3.90
CA HIS A 245 10.59 18.37 2.53
C HIS A 245 11.80 18.88 1.77
N THR A 246 12.00 20.20 1.70
CA THR A 246 13.11 20.81 0.97
C THR A 246 14.49 20.27 1.39
N PRO A 247 14.87 20.27 2.68
CA PRO A 247 16.18 19.75 3.07
C PRO A 247 16.30 18.24 2.82
N ILE A 248 15.23 17.47 3.03
CA ILE A 248 15.25 16.03 2.83
C ILE A 248 15.38 15.69 1.33
N THR A 249 14.66 16.39 0.45
CA THR A 249 14.75 16.20 -1.00
C THR A 249 16.17 16.46 -1.49
N ALA A 250 16.80 17.56 -1.05
CA ALA A 250 18.17 17.88 -1.45
C ALA A 250 19.17 16.78 -1.07
N VAL A 251 19.00 16.16 0.09
CA VAL A 251 19.85 15.04 0.54
C VAL A 251 19.48 13.74 -0.19
N SER A 252 18.19 13.43 -0.33
CA SER A 252 17.74 12.20 -0.97
C SER A 252 18.10 12.15 -2.45
N ASP A 253 18.08 13.28 -3.14
CA ASP A 253 18.45 13.38 -4.56
C ASP A 253 19.94 13.10 -4.76
N GLN A 254 20.81 13.58 -3.86
CA GLN A 254 22.24 13.26 -3.90
C GLN A 254 22.48 11.76 -3.70
N VAL A 255 21.81 11.16 -2.71
CA VAL A 255 21.90 9.72 -2.45
C VAL A 255 21.37 8.93 -3.65
N TYR A 256 20.26 9.37 -4.24
CA TYR A 256 19.68 8.74 -5.42
C TYR A 256 20.62 8.80 -6.63
N ASN A 257 21.20 9.95 -6.92
CA ASN A 257 22.16 10.13 -8.01
C ASN A 257 23.39 9.23 -7.81
N LEU A 258 23.87 9.10 -6.58
CA LEU A 258 24.97 8.17 -6.24
C LEU A 258 24.56 6.71 -6.48
N LEU A 259 23.37 6.30 -6.03
CA LEU A 259 22.87 4.93 -6.22
C LEU A 259 22.64 4.58 -7.69
N VAL A 260 22.19 5.55 -8.50
CA VAL A 260 22.06 5.41 -9.96
C VAL A 260 23.45 5.28 -10.61
N ALA A 261 24.42 6.10 -10.19
CA ALA A 261 25.80 6.02 -10.69
C ALA A 261 26.46 4.66 -10.35
N LEU A 262 26.17 4.11 -9.17
CA LEU A 262 26.61 2.78 -8.75
C LEU A 262 25.79 1.63 -9.36
N ARG A 263 24.82 1.93 -10.24
CA ARG A 263 23.88 0.98 -10.87
C ARG A 263 23.08 0.11 -9.88
N VAL A 264 22.85 0.64 -8.67
CA VAL A 264 21.99 0.02 -7.67
C VAL A 264 20.52 0.34 -7.95
N CYS A 265 20.23 1.57 -8.39
CA CYS A 265 18.88 2.02 -8.74
C CYS A 265 18.75 2.29 -10.24
N THR A 266 17.62 1.91 -10.83
CA THR A 266 17.26 2.28 -12.21
C THR A 266 16.57 3.64 -12.20
N PRO A 267 16.97 4.60 -13.06
CA PRO A 267 16.28 5.86 -13.18
C PRO A 267 14.87 5.66 -13.74
N PHE A 268 13.90 6.44 -13.26
CA PHE A 268 12.54 6.43 -13.79
C PHE A 268 12.47 7.30 -15.06
N SER A 269 11.72 6.84 -16.07
CA SER A 269 11.35 7.67 -17.21
C SER A 269 10.22 8.65 -16.84
N ALA A 270 10.01 9.68 -17.65
CA ALA A 270 8.88 10.60 -17.47
C ALA A 270 7.54 9.85 -17.53
N ASP A 271 7.42 8.88 -18.44
CA ASP A 271 6.24 8.04 -18.61
C ASP A 271 5.99 7.15 -17.38
N ASP A 272 7.04 6.63 -16.73
CA ASP A 272 6.92 5.86 -15.48
C ASP A 272 6.38 6.73 -14.34
N ILE A 273 6.82 7.99 -14.26
CA ILE A 273 6.39 8.93 -13.22
C ILE A 273 4.93 9.32 -13.44
N GLU A 274 4.54 9.67 -14.68
CA GLU A 274 3.17 10.02 -15.03
C GLU A 274 2.21 8.85 -14.75
N SER A 275 2.52 7.67 -15.26
CA SER A 275 1.72 6.47 -15.01
C SER A 275 1.69 6.06 -13.53
N GLY A 276 2.77 6.32 -12.78
CA GLY A 276 2.82 6.13 -11.33
C GLY A 276 1.90 7.09 -10.58
N ASN A 277 1.89 8.37 -10.98
CA ASN A 277 1.04 9.40 -10.39
C ASN A 277 -0.44 9.12 -10.65
N GLU A 278 -0.82 8.72 -11.87
CA GLU A 278 -2.19 8.29 -12.19
C GLU A 278 -2.66 7.13 -11.30
N GLN A 279 -1.81 6.12 -11.12
CA GLN A 279 -2.11 4.99 -10.25
C GLN A 279 -2.24 5.39 -8.77
N ALA A 280 -1.41 6.32 -8.30
CA ALA A 280 -1.49 6.81 -6.93
C ALA A 280 -2.82 7.55 -6.67
N VAL A 281 -3.28 8.35 -7.63
CA VAL A 281 -4.59 9.01 -7.58
C VAL A 281 -5.73 7.98 -7.58
N ALA A 282 -5.69 6.99 -8.47
CA ALA A 282 -6.70 5.93 -8.53
C ALA A 282 -6.78 5.11 -7.21
N ARG A 283 -5.65 4.90 -6.53
CA ARG A 283 -5.62 4.25 -5.21
C ARG A 283 -6.21 5.14 -4.11
N ALA A 284 -5.96 6.45 -4.16
CA ALA A 284 -6.53 7.40 -3.20
C ALA A 284 -8.07 7.42 -3.28
N GLU A 285 -8.64 7.29 -4.49
CA GLU A 285 -10.09 7.24 -4.70
C GLU A 285 -10.72 5.88 -4.34
N GLY A 286 -10.01 4.77 -4.55
CA GLY A 286 -10.52 3.40 -4.36
C GLY A 286 -10.75 2.94 -2.91
N GLY A 287 -10.07 3.57 -1.95
CA GLY A 287 -10.28 3.39 -0.50
C GLY A 287 -10.01 2.00 0.11
N LEU A 288 -9.82 1.97 1.43
CA LEU A 288 -9.61 0.76 2.25
C LEU A 288 -10.75 -0.30 2.22
N PRO A 289 -12.06 0.05 2.19
CA PRO A 289 -13.14 -0.95 2.31
C PRO A 289 -13.28 -1.88 1.09
N THR A 290 -12.83 -1.42 -0.08
CA THR A 290 -12.88 -2.18 -1.34
C THR A 290 -11.96 -3.41 -1.33
N ILE A 291 -10.84 -3.34 -0.60
CA ILE A 291 -9.80 -4.38 -0.52
C ILE A 291 -10.04 -5.36 0.64
N MET A 292 -10.63 -4.89 1.74
CA MET A 292 -10.88 -5.73 2.94
C MET A 292 -12.13 -6.61 2.84
N THR A 293 -13.08 -6.28 1.97
CA THR A 293 -14.24 -7.14 1.74
C THR A 293 -13.84 -8.36 0.90
N SER A 294 -14.26 -9.56 1.31
CA SER A 294 -13.94 -10.85 0.67
C SER A 294 -14.37 -10.96 -0.81
N ARG A 295 -14.92 -9.89 -1.37
CA ARG A 295 -15.40 -9.76 -2.76
C ARG A 295 -14.28 -9.33 -3.72
N GLY A 296 -13.03 -9.17 -3.25
CA GLY A 296 -11.88 -8.83 -4.09
C GLY A 296 -11.54 -9.89 -5.16
N SER A 297 -11.59 -11.18 -4.82
CA SER A 297 -11.48 -12.28 -5.81
C SER A 297 -12.67 -12.25 -6.78
N GLY A 298 -13.86 -12.07 -6.22
CA GLY A 298 -15.11 -11.98 -6.97
C GLY A 298 -15.17 -10.82 -7.94
N ARG A 299 -14.53 -9.66 -7.69
CA ARG A 299 -14.50 -8.55 -8.66
C ARG A 299 -13.54 -8.79 -9.81
N ARG A 300 -12.45 -9.53 -9.62
CA ARG A 300 -11.57 -9.92 -10.73
C ARG A 300 -12.29 -10.90 -11.64
N GLU A 301 -12.93 -11.90 -11.05
CA GLU A 301 -13.78 -12.87 -11.74
C GLU A 301 -15.05 -12.22 -12.33
N GLU A 302 -15.66 -11.23 -11.66
CA GLU A 302 -16.85 -10.52 -12.14
C GLU A 302 -16.50 -9.47 -13.19
N ALA A 303 -15.35 -8.82 -13.10
CA ALA A 303 -14.82 -7.96 -14.17
C ALA A 303 -14.44 -8.81 -15.38
N GLU A 304 -13.82 -9.98 -15.19
CA GLU A 304 -13.55 -10.96 -16.26
C GLU A 304 -14.86 -11.49 -16.86
N ARG A 305 -15.89 -11.75 -16.04
CA ARG A 305 -17.23 -12.16 -16.52
C ARG A 305 -17.95 -11.06 -17.29
N ARG A 306 -17.90 -9.81 -16.82
CA ARG A 306 -18.47 -8.64 -17.51
C ARG A 306 -17.73 -8.34 -18.80
N ARG A 307 -16.40 -8.50 -18.83
CA ARG A 307 -15.56 -8.38 -20.03
C ARG A 307 -15.84 -9.49 -21.03
N ALA A 308 -15.99 -10.73 -20.59
CA ALA A 308 -16.37 -11.85 -21.45
C ALA A 308 -17.76 -11.68 -22.07
N LEU A 309 -18.71 -11.08 -21.33
CA LEU A 309 -20.02 -10.73 -21.88
C LEU A 309 -19.93 -9.58 -22.89
N ALA A 310 -19.11 -8.55 -22.62
CA ALA A 310 -18.89 -7.45 -23.54
C ALA A 310 -18.23 -7.93 -24.85
N LEU A 311 -17.23 -8.81 -24.77
CA LEU A 311 -16.58 -9.43 -25.92
C LEU A 311 -17.56 -10.28 -26.73
N LYS A 312 -18.37 -11.12 -26.07
CA LYS A 312 -19.42 -11.90 -26.75
C LYS A 312 -20.47 -11.01 -27.44
N ALA A 313 -20.86 -9.91 -26.80
CA ALA A 313 -21.79 -8.96 -27.39
C ALA A 313 -21.18 -8.23 -28.60
N LEU A 314 -19.87 -7.98 -28.58
CA LEU A 314 -19.14 -7.37 -29.70
C LEU A 314 -19.01 -8.35 -30.87
N ASP A 315 -18.66 -9.62 -30.61
CA ASP A 315 -18.61 -10.69 -31.61
C ASP A 315 -19.99 -10.93 -32.26
N GLN A 316 -21.06 -10.91 -31.47
CA GLN A 316 -22.43 -11.00 -31.99
C GLN A 316 -22.79 -9.84 -32.92
N ARG A 317 -22.40 -8.60 -32.56
CA ARG A 317 -22.60 -7.43 -33.43
C ARG A 317 -21.78 -7.51 -34.70
N LEU A 318 -20.55 -8.02 -34.63
CA LEU A 318 -19.64 -8.16 -35.76
C LEU A 318 -20.10 -9.25 -36.73
N HIS A 319 -20.55 -10.41 -36.20
CA HIS A 319 -21.19 -11.45 -37.01
C HIS A 319 -22.50 -10.99 -37.65
N ALA A 320 -23.35 -10.26 -36.93
CA ALA A 320 -24.59 -9.71 -37.48
C ALA A 320 -24.33 -8.65 -38.57
N ALA A 321 -23.26 -7.86 -38.44
CA ALA A 321 -22.82 -6.93 -39.48
C ALA A 321 -22.25 -7.66 -40.70
N SER A 322 -21.46 -8.72 -40.49
CA SER A 322 -20.92 -9.56 -41.58
C SER A 322 -22.01 -10.26 -42.39
N GLN A 323 -23.10 -10.70 -41.76
CA GLN A 323 -24.25 -11.30 -42.46
C GLN A 323 -25.09 -10.26 -43.22
N ARG A 324 -25.05 -8.98 -42.85
CA ARG A 324 -25.65 -7.88 -43.63
C ARG A 324 -24.82 -7.44 -44.84
N GLY A 325 -23.60 -7.95 -44.99
CA GLY A 325 -22.70 -7.63 -46.11
C GLY A 325 -23.04 -8.30 -47.45
N THR A 326 -24.05 -9.17 -47.49
CA THR A 326 -24.51 -9.82 -48.73
C THR A 326 -26.02 -9.65 -48.88
N SER A 327 -26.44 -8.52 -49.42
CA SER A 327 -27.75 -8.36 -50.07
C SER A 327 -27.51 -7.65 -51.41
N PRO A 328 -27.84 -8.27 -52.55
CA PRO A 328 -27.65 -7.63 -53.85
C PRO A 328 -28.59 -6.43 -53.98
N MET A 329 -28.05 -5.30 -54.47
CA MET A 329 -28.83 -4.16 -54.96
C MET A 329 -29.80 -4.64 -56.05
N SER A 330 -31.10 -4.46 -55.83
CA SER A 330 -32.06 -4.31 -56.92
C SER A 330 -32.51 -2.85 -56.98
N SER A 331 -32.05 -2.18 -58.02
CA SER A 331 -32.51 -0.87 -58.46
C SER A 331 -33.87 -0.99 -59.13
N SER A 332 -34.84 -0.18 -58.72
CA SER A 332 -35.97 0.20 -59.60
C SER A 332 -36.48 1.59 -59.22
N SER A 333 -36.17 2.56 -60.08
CA SER A 333 -36.73 3.91 -60.14
C SER A 333 -38.03 3.95 -60.97
N ALA A 334 -38.75 5.08 -60.84
CA ALA A 334 -39.93 5.56 -61.59
C ALA A 334 -41.30 5.15 -60.98
N GLY A 335 -42.28 6.04 -60.81
CA GLY A 335 -42.39 7.39 -61.33
C GLY A 335 -43.51 8.25 -60.70
N ILE A 336 -43.55 9.47 -61.24
CA ILE A 336 -44.38 10.63 -60.97
C ILE A 336 -45.89 10.35 -61.05
N THR A 337 -46.69 10.91 -60.12
CA THR A 337 -47.98 11.54 -60.47
C THR A 337 -48.50 12.46 -59.35
N ARG A 338 -48.84 13.67 -59.76
CA ARG A 338 -49.55 14.73 -59.01
C ARG A 338 -51.06 14.56 -59.25
N PRO A 339 -51.93 15.00 -58.34
CA PRO A 339 -52.90 16.04 -58.74
C PRO A 339 -53.13 17.12 -57.68
N ALA A 340 -53.64 18.27 -58.15
CA ALA A 340 -54.16 19.43 -57.41
C ALA A 340 -55.59 19.72 -57.95
N PRO A 341 -56.31 20.80 -57.59
CA PRO A 341 -56.75 21.33 -56.28
C PRO A 341 -58.28 21.65 -56.23
N ALA A 342 -58.84 21.99 -55.05
CA ALA A 342 -60.05 22.83 -54.81
C ALA A 342 -60.14 23.15 -53.29
N ALA A 343 -60.02 24.40 -52.80
CA ALA A 343 -61.02 25.48 -52.64
C ALA A 343 -62.27 25.05 -51.84
N ARG A 344 -62.85 25.77 -50.86
CA ARG A 344 -62.64 27.03 -50.11
C ARG A 344 -63.78 27.12 -49.06
N GLU A 345 -63.55 27.75 -47.89
CA GLU A 345 -64.47 28.57 -47.05
C GLU A 345 -63.96 28.55 -45.59
N GLU A 346 -63.30 29.60 -45.08
CA GLU A 346 -63.86 30.87 -44.53
C GLU A 346 -64.46 30.64 -43.12
N SER A 347 -63.91 31.21 -42.05
CA SER A 347 -64.24 32.57 -41.62
C SER A 347 -63.40 33.00 -40.39
N ARG A 348 -62.88 34.23 -40.46
CA ARG A 348 -62.82 35.33 -39.44
C ARG A 348 -62.43 35.04 -37.99
N ASP A 349 -61.79 35.92 -37.22
CA ASP A 349 -61.37 37.32 -37.34
C ASP A 349 -60.35 37.53 -36.20
N GLY A 350 -59.22 38.19 -36.44
CA GLY A 350 -58.88 39.45 -35.77
C GLY A 350 -57.96 39.26 -34.54
N HIS A 351 -57.15 40.20 -34.07
CA HIS A 351 -56.58 41.46 -34.55
C HIS A 351 -55.65 41.94 -33.41
N ILE A 352 -54.53 42.62 -33.74
CA ILE A 352 -53.79 43.61 -32.91
C ILE A 352 -53.00 43.08 -31.68
N ILE A 353 -51.66 43.14 -31.67
CA ILE A 353 -50.71 44.27 -31.50
C ILE A 353 -50.43 44.63 -30.02
N ASN A 354 -49.23 44.20 -29.58
CA ASN A 354 -48.12 45.04 -29.07
C ASN A 354 -48.08 45.61 -27.63
N THR A 355 -46.83 45.77 -27.18
CA THR A 355 -46.25 46.72 -26.20
C THR A 355 -46.11 46.38 -24.70
N ASN A 356 -44.82 46.37 -24.28
CA ASN A 356 -44.14 47.08 -23.18
C ASN A 356 -44.76 47.25 -21.78
N GLY A 357 -43.89 47.16 -20.76
CA GLY A 357 -44.09 47.76 -19.43
C GLY A 357 -43.58 46.85 -18.29
N THR A 358 -42.34 46.93 -17.79
CA THR A 358 -41.75 47.93 -16.86
C THR A 358 -42.07 47.67 -15.37
N THR A 359 -40.99 47.64 -14.56
CA THR A 359 -40.82 48.00 -13.12
C THR A 359 -41.29 47.12 -11.95
N GLY A 360 -40.43 47.10 -10.91
CA GLY A 360 -40.75 46.85 -9.49
C GLY A 360 -39.78 45.88 -8.81
N ASN A 361 -38.60 46.27 -8.30
CA ASN A 361 -38.28 47.00 -7.05
C ASN A 361 -38.20 46.13 -5.77
N ASN A 362 -37.31 46.55 -4.86
CA ASN A 362 -36.96 46.09 -3.49
C ASN A 362 -35.77 45.12 -3.36
N SER A 363 -34.57 45.46 -2.86
CA SER A 363 -34.07 46.21 -1.68
C SER A 363 -33.84 45.33 -0.44
N SER A 364 -32.57 45.31 0.02
CA SER A 364 -32.07 45.17 1.42
C SER A 364 -32.38 43.83 2.12
N ASP A 365 -31.57 43.19 2.96
CA ASP A 365 -30.37 43.42 3.78
C ASP A 365 -29.54 42.10 3.72
N GLU A 366 -28.35 41.86 4.28
CA GLU A 366 -27.78 42.22 5.57
C GLU A 366 -26.32 41.73 5.56
N SER A 367 -25.39 42.55 6.03
CA SER A 367 -23.99 42.21 6.27
C SER A 367 -23.83 41.92 7.76
N GLY A 368 -23.20 40.79 8.12
CA GLY A 368 -22.90 40.44 9.49
C GLY A 368 -21.68 39.53 9.60
N ALA A 369 -20.60 40.12 10.11
CA ALA A 369 -19.49 39.57 10.90
C ALA A 369 -18.79 38.27 10.46
#